data_AF-A0A2X2XST2-F1
#
_entry.id   AF-A0A2X2XST2-F1
#
_cell.length_a   1.000
_cell.length_b   1.000
_cell.length_c   1.000
_cell.angle_alpha   90.00
_cell.angle_beta   90.00
_cell.angle_gamma   90.00
#
_symmetry.space_group_name_H-M   'P 1'
#
loop_
_entity.id
_entity.type
_entity.pdbx_description
1 polymer ?
#
loop_
_entity_poly.entity_id
_entity_poly.type
_entity_poly.pdbx_seq_one_letter_code
_entity_poly.pdbx_strand_id
1 'polypeptide(L)'
;MDHRINQHVINRCRKPSDADILVPGDTISLIGTTSTHIDYNEIDSNRVTAEEVDILLREGEKLAPVMAKTRILRAYSGVRPLVASDDDPSGRNVSRGIVLFDHAARDGLGRVYHHYGR
;
A
#
# COMPACT_ATOMS: atom_id res chain seq x y z
N MET A 1 27.68 -6.94 6.01
CA MET A 1 27.18 -7.47 4.72
C MET A 1 25.90 -6.71 4.44
N ASP A 2 25.89 -5.87 3.41
CA ASP A 2 24.71 -5.06 3.05
C ASP A 2 23.70 -5.95 2.32
N HIS A 3 22.44 -5.98 2.78
CA HIS A 3 21.34 -6.74 2.13
C HIS A 3 20.57 -5.89 1.13
N ARG A 4 20.92 -4.61 1.02
CA ARG A 4 20.34 -3.67 0.07
C ARG A 4 20.88 -3.92 -1.34
N ILE A 5 19.97 -3.91 -2.29
CA ILE A 5 20.22 -4.17 -3.72
C ILE A 5 20.13 -2.91 -4.60
N ASN A 6 19.73 -1.77 -4.04
CA ASN A 6 19.60 -0.48 -4.75
C ASN A 6 20.09 0.69 -3.87
N GLN A 7 20.71 1.71 -4.47
CA GLN A 7 21.18 2.91 -3.75
C GLN A 7 20.24 4.12 -3.90
N HIS A 8 19.31 4.04 -4.85
CA HIS A 8 18.34 5.08 -5.15
C HIS A 8 16.94 4.49 -5.23
N VAL A 9 15.92 5.33 -5.09
CA VAL A 9 14.54 4.94 -5.35
C VAL A 9 14.39 4.63 -6.85
N ILE A 10 13.86 3.45 -7.17
CA ILE A 10 13.59 3.03 -8.55
C ILE A 10 12.08 2.91 -8.69
N ASN A 11 11.52 3.51 -9.74
CA ASN A 11 10.10 3.49 -10.07
C ASN A 11 9.90 2.98 -11.51
N ARG A 12 8.84 2.19 -11.74
CA ARG A 12 8.53 1.63 -13.06
C ARG A 12 7.99 2.64 -14.09
N CYS A 13 7.72 3.88 -13.69
CA CYS A 13 7.25 5.00 -14.52
C CYS A 13 6.08 4.62 -15.46
N ARG A 14 5.13 3.83 -14.95
CA ARG A 14 3.92 3.39 -15.65
C ARG A 14 2.67 3.72 -14.84
N LYS A 15 1.49 3.41 -15.39
CA LYS A 15 0.23 3.46 -14.62
C LYS A 15 0.37 2.60 -13.35
N PRO A 16 -0.08 3.09 -12.16
CA PRO A 16 0.10 2.40 -10.90
C PRO A 16 -0.40 0.95 -10.93
N SER A 17 0.43 0.05 -10.41
CA SER A 17 0.25 -1.39 -10.34
C SER A 17 1.19 -1.96 -9.27
N ASP A 18 1.18 -3.27 -9.09
CA ASP A 18 1.89 -3.94 -7.99
C ASP A 18 3.41 -3.93 -8.23
N ALA A 19 4.17 -3.85 -7.12
CA ALA A 19 5.65 -3.83 -7.11
C ALA A 19 6.30 -2.72 -7.97
N ASP A 20 5.69 -1.54 -8.02
CA ASP A 20 6.15 -0.45 -8.88
C ASP A 20 7.32 0.36 -8.32
N ILE A 21 7.63 0.27 -7.02
CA ILE A 21 8.65 1.09 -6.36
C ILE A 21 9.59 0.23 -5.50
N LEU A 22 10.89 0.35 -5.76
CA LEU A 22 11.95 -0.22 -4.92
C LEU A 22 12.66 0.93 -4.20
N VAL A 23 12.59 0.93 -2.87
CA VAL A 23 13.10 2.01 -2.01
C VAL A 23 14.29 1.50 -1.20
N PRO A 24 15.43 2.22 -1.18
CA PRO A 24 16.54 1.87 -0.31
C PRO A 24 16.21 2.24 1.14
N GLY A 25 16.37 1.28 2.05
CA GLY A 25 16.49 1.51 3.49
C GLY A 25 17.95 1.45 3.93
N ASP A 26 18.22 1.65 5.22
CA ASP A 26 19.59 1.73 5.75
C ASP A 26 20.48 0.53 5.33
N THR A 27 20.04 -0.69 5.60
CA THR A 27 20.76 -1.94 5.24
C THR A 27 19.92 -2.90 4.41
N ILE A 28 18.74 -2.47 3.98
CA ILE A 28 17.72 -3.29 3.29
C ILE A 28 17.17 -2.57 2.07
N SER A 29 16.56 -3.34 1.17
CA SER A 29 15.72 -2.80 0.10
C SER A 29 14.26 -3.17 0.35
N LEU A 30 13.37 -2.24 0.06
CA LEU A 30 11.92 -2.42 0.23
C LEU A 30 11.22 -2.36 -1.12
N ILE A 31 10.57 -3.45 -1.51
CA ILE A 31 9.66 -3.50 -2.66
C ILE A 31 8.21 -3.39 -2.18
N GLY A 32 7.39 -2.66 -2.92
CA GLY A 32 5.96 -2.62 -2.67
C GLY A 32 5.21 -1.87 -3.75
N THR A 33 3.90 -1.73 -3.64
CA THR A 33 2.98 -2.43 -2.73
C THR A 33 2.15 -3.44 -3.52
N THR A 34 1.39 -4.30 -2.85
CA THR A 34 0.17 -4.88 -3.39
C THR A 34 -1.03 -3.97 -3.08
N SER A 35 -2.14 -4.16 -3.78
CA SER A 35 -3.40 -3.48 -3.46
C SER A 35 -4.59 -4.39 -3.75
N THR A 36 -5.25 -4.83 -2.69
CA THR A 36 -6.45 -5.67 -2.70
C THR A 36 -7.55 -5.01 -1.87
N HIS A 37 -8.80 -5.33 -2.18
CA HIS A 37 -9.92 -4.98 -1.31
C HIS A 37 -9.91 -5.91 -0.09
N ILE A 38 -10.15 -5.35 1.09
CA ILE A 38 -10.29 -6.10 2.35
C ILE A 38 -11.67 -5.76 2.92
N ASP A 39 -12.44 -6.80 3.21
CA ASP A 39 -13.77 -6.64 3.81
C ASP A 39 -13.64 -6.00 5.21
N TYR A 40 -14.62 -5.15 5.56
CA TYR A 40 -14.60 -4.42 6.83
C TYR A 40 -14.45 -5.34 8.05
N ASN A 41 -15.08 -6.51 8.01
CA ASN A 41 -15.03 -7.49 9.10
C ASN A 41 -13.68 -8.22 9.22
N GLU A 42 -12.78 -8.04 8.26
CA GLU A 42 -11.48 -8.72 8.20
C GLU A 42 -10.30 -7.78 8.47
N ILE A 43 -10.54 -6.47 8.64
CA ILE A 43 -9.50 -5.44 8.81
C ILE A 43 -8.54 -5.80 9.95
N ASP A 44 -9.06 -6.22 11.10
CA ASP A 44 -8.27 -6.57 12.29
C ASP A 44 -7.49 -7.89 12.13
N SER A 45 -7.81 -8.68 11.11
CA SER A 45 -7.16 -9.96 10.81
C SER A 45 -6.18 -9.86 9.63
N ASN A 46 -5.97 -8.67 9.07
CA ASN A 46 -5.07 -8.46 7.95
C ASN A 46 -3.65 -8.96 8.24
N ARG A 47 -3.12 -9.77 7.33
CA ARG A 47 -1.78 -10.38 7.40
C ARG A 47 -1.21 -10.49 6.01
N VAL A 48 0.11 -10.52 5.93
CA VAL A 48 0.80 -10.80 4.66
C VAL A 48 0.45 -12.21 4.20
N THR A 49 0.05 -12.35 2.94
CA THR A 49 -0.17 -13.65 2.30
C THR A 49 1.06 -14.09 1.49
N ALA A 50 1.23 -15.41 1.30
CA ALA A 50 2.30 -15.93 0.44
C ALA A 50 2.14 -15.45 -1.02
N GLU A 51 0.90 -15.36 -1.51
CA GLU A 51 0.59 -14.90 -2.86
C GLU A 51 1.02 -13.44 -3.08
N GLU A 52 0.79 -12.54 -2.13
CA GLU A 52 1.26 -11.16 -2.23
C GLU A 52 2.79 -11.09 -2.29
N VAL A 53 3.49 -11.92 -1.50
CA VAL A 53 4.95 -12.01 -1.56
C VAL A 53 5.42 -12.47 -2.93
N ASP A 54 4.79 -13.51 -3.50
CA ASP A 54 5.12 -14.03 -4.82
C ASP A 54 4.87 -12.99 -5.92
N ILE A 55 3.77 -12.23 -5.85
CA ILE A 55 3.48 -11.12 -6.76
C ILE A 55 4.60 -10.06 -6.69
N LEU A 56 5.00 -9.66 -5.47
CA LEU A 56 6.05 -8.66 -5.28
C LEU A 56 7.40 -9.13 -5.81
N LEU A 57 7.76 -10.41 -5.65
CA LEU A 57 8.99 -10.97 -6.19
C LEU A 57 8.94 -11.02 -7.73
N ARG A 58 7.86 -11.56 -8.30
CA ARG A 58 7.70 -11.74 -9.75
C ARG A 58 7.67 -10.41 -10.50
N GLU A 59 6.94 -9.42 -9.98
CA GLU A 59 6.90 -8.09 -10.60
C GLU A 59 8.15 -7.27 -10.26
N GLY A 60 8.70 -7.42 -9.06
CA GLY A 60 9.93 -6.75 -8.63
C GLY A 60 11.17 -7.19 -9.42
N GLU A 61 11.26 -8.45 -9.84
CA GLU A 61 12.36 -8.93 -10.71
C GLU A 61 12.44 -8.15 -12.02
N LYS A 62 11.30 -7.71 -12.57
CA LYS A 62 11.25 -6.88 -13.79
C LYS A 62 11.86 -5.50 -13.56
N LEU A 63 11.88 -5.02 -12.33
CA LEU A 63 12.49 -3.76 -11.91
C LEU A 63 13.98 -3.93 -11.55
N ALA A 64 14.31 -5.01 -10.84
CA ALA A 64 15.66 -5.35 -10.42
C ALA A 64 15.86 -6.88 -10.47
N PRO A 65 16.49 -7.44 -11.52
CA PRO A 65 16.60 -8.88 -11.73
C PRO A 65 17.26 -9.66 -10.58
N VAL A 66 18.10 -9.00 -9.78
CA VAL A 66 18.73 -9.59 -8.58
C VAL A 66 17.70 -10.01 -7.52
N MET A 67 16.48 -9.44 -7.54
CA MET A 67 15.42 -9.77 -6.59
C MET A 67 15.03 -11.25 -6.60
N ALA A 68 15.06 -11.92 -7.74
CA ALA A 68 14.72 -13.35 -7.85
C ALA A 68 15.62 -14.27 -7.01
N LYS A 69 16.79 -13.78 -6.59
CA LYS A 69 17.78 -14.52 -5.78
C LYS A 69 18.02 -13.87 -4.42
N THR A 70 17.33 -12.76 -4.13
CA THR A 70 17.55 -11.99 -2.90
C THR A 70 16.75 -12.60 -1.77
N ARG A 71 17.39 -12.78 -0.62
CA ARG A 71 16.74 -13.32 0.58
C ARG A 71 15.71 -12.31 1.12
N ILE A 72 14.50 -12.79 1.38
CA ILE A 72 13.47 -12.03 2.09
C ILE A 72 13.80 -12.02 3.59
N LEU A 73 13.84 -10.83 4.20
CA LEU A 73 14.12 -10.67 5.63
C LEU A 73 12.84 -10.54 6.46
N ARG A 74 11.85 -9.83 5.93
CA ARG A 74 10.55 -9.60 6.58
C ARG A 74 9.52 -9.15 5.54
N ALA A 75 8.25 -9.30 5.88
CA ALA A 75 7.13 -8.71 5.15
C ALA A 75 6.16 -8.06 6.14
N TYR A 76 5.44 -7.04 5.70
CA TYR A 76 4.39 -6.39 6.47
C TYR A 76 3.25 -5.99 5.55
N SER A 77 2.04 -5.94 6.07
CA SER A 77 0.85 -5.45 5.37
C SER A 77 0.16 -4.38 6.21
N GLY A 78 -0.68 -3.57 5.57
CA GLY A 78 -1.46 -2.55 6.22
C GLY A 78 -2.69 -2.20 5.40
N VAL A 79 -3.81 -1.96 6.06
CA VAL A 79 -5.07 -1.57 5.42
C VAL A 79 -5.13 -0.05 5.34
N ARG A 80 -5.42 0.49 4.16
CA ARG A 80 -5.65 1.92 3.97
C ARG A 80 -7.15 2.16 4.16
N PRO A 81 -7.59 2.98 5.14
CA PRO A 81 -9.02 3.26 5.36
C PRO A 81 -9.50 4.31 4.35
N LEU A 82 -9.63 3.88 3.09
CA LEU A 82 -10.02 4.75 1.97
C LEU A 82 -11.54 4.88 1.94
N VAL A 83 -12.05 6.11 2.02
CA VAL A 83 -13.48 6.38 1.83
C VAL A 83 -13.77 6.41 0.34
N ALA A 84 -14.43 5.36 -0.16
CA ALA A 84 -14.89 5.32 -1.55
C ALA A 84 -15.85 6.49 -1.80
N SER A 85 -15.63 7.22 -2.90
CA SER A 85 -16.75 7.80 -3.63
C SER A 85 -17.55 6.63 -4.20
N ASP A 86 -18.87 6.74 -4.30
CA ASP A 86 -19.79 5.66 -4.71
C ASP A 86 -19.45 4.94 -6.04
N ASP A 87 -18.46 5.44 -6.81
CA ASP A 87 -18.09 5.01 -8.17
C ASP A 87 -16.74 4.26 -8.35
N ASP A 88 -15.98 3.84 -7.31
CA ASP A 88 -14.76 3.00 -7.51
C ASP A 88 -14.64 1.79 -6.56
N PRO A 89 -15.08 0.58 -6.98
CA PRO A 89 -14.99 -0.63 -6.17
C PRO A 89 -13.57 -1.23 -6.08
N SER A 90 -12.61 -0.77 -6.89
CA SER A 90 -11.25 -1.33 -6.90
C SER A 90 -10.36 -0.83 -5.76
N GLY A 91 -10.73 0.30 -5.12
CA GLY A 91 -9.94 0.95 -4.09
C GLY A 91 -8.58 1.53 -4.57
N ARG A 92 -8.24 1.42 -5.86
CA ARG A 92 -6.96 1.89 -6.43
C ARG A 92 -7.01 3.33 -6.94
N ASN A 93 -8.19 3.90 -7.24
CA ASN A 93 -8.32 5.30 -7.68
C ASN A 93 -8.92 6.25 -6.63
N VAL A 94 -8.88 5.90 -5.34
CA VAL A 94 -9.38 6.81 -4.29
C VAL A 94 -8.41 8.00 -4.13
N SER A 95 -8.96 9.23 -4.07
CA SER A 95 -8.18 10.48 -4.19
C SER A 95 -7.34 10.75 -2.94
N ARG A 96 -6.06 11.12 -3.03
CA ARG A 96 -5.15 11.32 -1.85
C ARG A 96 -5.42 12.53 -0.93
N GLY A 97 -6.67 12.87 -0.65
CA GLY A 97 -7.08 14.04 0.15
C GLY A 97 -7.61 13.67 1.52
N ILE A 98 -7.61 14.63 2.45
CA ILE A 98 -8.31 14.46 3.74
C ILE A 98 -9.73 15.01 3.58
N VAL A 99 -10.73 14.23 3.98
CA VAL A 99 -12.11 14.73 4.11
C VAL A 99 -12.38 15.00 5.57
N LEU A 100 -12.98 16.15 5.86
CA LEU A 100 -13.47 16.52 7.18
C LEU A 100 -15.00 16.50 7.17
N PHE A 101 -15.60 15.67 8.04
CA PHE A 101 -17.02 15.68 8.32
C PHE A 101 -17.29 16.51 9.58
N ASP A 102 -18.15 17.52 9.44
CA ASP A 102 -18.75 18.25 10.57
C ASP A 102 -20.08 17.59 10.93
N HIS A 103 -20.12 16.94 12.10
CA HIS A 103 -21.31 16.24 12.56
C HIS A 103 -22.41 17.18 13.06
N ALA A 104 -22.12 18.46 13.29
CA ALA A 104 -23.18 19.44 13.59
C ALA A 104 -24.08 19.64 12.36
N ALA A 105 -23.49 19.71 11.18
CA ALA A 105 -24.22 19.87 9.92
C ALA A 105 -24.83 18.55 9.42
N ARG A 106 -24.15 17.43 9.64
CA ARG A 106 -24.58 16.12 9.12
C ARG A 106 -25.60 15.41 10.02
N ASP A 107 -25.33 15.40 11.32
CA ASP A 107 -26.01 14.50 12.28
C ASP A 107 -26.65 15.26 13.47
N GLY A 108 -26.55 16.60 13.50
CA GLY A 108 -27.04 17.42 14.62
C GLY A 108 -26.21 17.31 15.90
N LEU A 109 -25.01 16.70 15.82
CA LEU A 109 -24.12 16.48 16.96
C LEU A 109 -23.03 17.55 17.02
N GLY A 110 -23.17 18.50 17.94
CA GLY A 110 -22.22 19.60 18.11
C GLY A 110 -20.85 19.14 18.60
N ARG A 111 -19.79 19.82 18.12
CA ARG A 111 -18.39 19.66 18.54
C ARG A 111 -17.75 18.29 18.24
N VAL A 112 -18.29 17.55 17.28
CA VAL A 112 -17.71 16.30 16.78
C VAL A 112 -17.26 16.49 15.34
N TYR A 113 -15.97 16.27 15.10
CA TYR A 113 -15.36 16.32 13.77
C TYR A 113 -14.69 14.98 13.48
N HIS A 114 -14.87 14.47 12.27
CA HIS A 114 -14.23 13.22 11.83
C HIS A 114 -13.43 13.47 10.56
N HIS A 115 -12.17 13.04 10.55
CA HIS A 115 -11.34 13.07 9.35
C HIS A 115 -11.04 11.67 8.82
N TYR A 116 -11.05 11.52 7.50
CA TYR A 116 -10.58 10.31 6.83
C TYR A 116 -9.58 10.64 5.74
N GLY A 117 -8.62 9.75 5.52
CA GLY A 117 -7.86 9.74 4.27
C GLY A 117 -8.75 9.19 3.15
N ARG A 118 -8.85 9.92 2.05
CA ARG A 118 -9.28 9.35 0.78
C ARG A 118 -8.07 8.74 0.07
#